data_AF-A0A383ERH7-F1
#
_entry.id   AF-A0A383ERH7-F1
#
_cell.length_a   1.000
_cell.length_b   1.000
_cell.length_c   1.000
_cell.angle_alpha   90.00
_cell.angle_beta   90.00
_cell.angle_gamma   90.00
#
_symmetry.space_group_name_H-M   'P 1'
#
loop_
_entity.id
_entity.type
_entity.pdbx_description
1 polymer ?
#
loop_
_entity_poly.entity_id
_entity_poly.type
_entity_poly.pdbx_seq_one_letter_code
_entity_poly.pdbx_strand_id
1 'polypeptide(L)' 'VTVAPNKASSESNSNNLKKDDFPKTAPAAYPVFFRSYSRKTTSGKRESWSEVGERNLSGLKELGKLSEEELILM' A
#
# COMPACT_ATOMS: atom_id res chain seq x y z
N VAL A 1 -26.71 -3.28 -5.85
CA VAL A 1 -25.48 -2.46 -5.68
C VAL A 1 -24.73 -3.02 -4.47
N THR A 2 -23.61 -3.71 -4.68
CA THR A 2 -22.84 -4.33 -3.59
C THR A 2 -22.00 -3.25 -2.90
N VAL A 3 -22.48 -2.79 -1.74
CA VAL A 3 -21.78 -1.81 -0.89
C VAL A 3 -20.67 -2.54 -0.14
N ALA A 4 -19.42 -2.10 -0.34
CA ALA A 4 -18.29 -2.60 0.45
C ALA A 4 -18.49 -2.26 1.93
N PRO A 5 -18.22 -3.18 2.88
CA PRO A 5 -18.44 -2.90 4.29
C PRO A 5 -17.39 -1.89 4.77
N ASN A 6 -17.85 -0.71 5.19
CA ASN A 6 -17.04 0.25 5.94
C ASN A 6 -16.72 -0.37 7.30
N LYS A 7 -15.57 -1.04 7.42
CA LYS A 7 -15.04 -1.47 8.72
C LYS A 7 -14.49 -0.25 9.45
N ALA A 8 -15.39 0.50 10.10
CA ALA A 8 -15.02 1.43 11.14
C ALA A 8 -14.70 0.61 12.40
N SER A 9 -13.40 0.46 12.71
CA SER A 9 -12.96 -0.04 14.02
C SER A 9 -12.22 1.08 14.78
N SER A 10 -12.93 1.57 15.79
CA SER A 10 -12.53 2.20 17.06
C SER A 10 -11.06 2.59 17.29
N GLU A 11 -10.91 3.89 17.56
CA GLU A 11 -9.92 4.58 18.41
C GLU A 11 -8.75 3.78 19.01
N SER A 12 -7.54 4.14 18.59
CA SER A 12 -6.32 4.14 19.41
C SER A 12 -5.37 5.18 18.82
N ASN A 13 -5.03 6.19 19.63
CA ASN A 13 -4.23 7.35 19.27
C ASN A 13 -2.74 7.00 19.32
N SER A 14 -2.32 6.10 18.42
CA SER A 14 -0.92 5.69 18.29
C SER A 14 -0.48 6.07 16.88
N ASN A 15 0.41 7.06 16.77
CA ASN A 15 1.04 7.51 15.51
C ASN A 15 1.93 6.44 14.84
N ASN A 16 1.74 5.17 15.19
CA ASN A 16 2.29 4.04 14.46
C ASN A 16 1.26 3.65 13.41
N LEU A 17 1.18 4.43 12.33
CA LEU A 17 0.56 3.98 11.08
C LEU A 17 1.26 2.66 10.77
N LYS A 18 0.57 1.53 10.99
CA LYS A 18 1.03 0.27 10.39
C LYS A 18 1.28 0.59 8.93
N LYS A 19 2.39 0.12 8.36
CA LYS A 19 2.89 0.47 7.01
C LYS A 19 1.84 0.31 5.88
N ASP A 20 0.66 -0.23 6.21
CA ASP A 20 -0.45 -0.58 5.35
C ASP A 20 -1.76 0.19 5.62
N ASP A 21 -1.83 1.07 6.62
CA ASP A 21 -3.06 1.82 6.94
C ASP A 21 -3.04 3.23 6.35
N PHE A 22 -4.08 3.54 5.56
CA PHE A 22 -4.29 4.86 4.98
C PHE A 22 -4.71 5.86 6.08
N PRO A 23 -4.26 7.13 5.99
CA PRO A 23 -4.61 8.11 7.01
C PRO A 23 -6.12 8.37 7.02
N LYS A 24 -6.69 8.52 8.22
CA LYS A 24 -8.13 8.80 8.42
C LYS A 24 -8.59 10.09 7.72
N THR A 25 -7.68 11.04 7.54
CA THR A 25 -7.92 12.29 6.83
C THR A 25 -8.08 12.11 5.31
N ALA A 26 -7.72 10.94 4.76
CA ALA A 26 -7.86 10.61 3.34
C ALA A 26 -8.71 9.34 3.14
N PRO A 27 -10.01 9.36 3.48
CA PRO A 27 -10.87 8.18 3.46
C PRO A 27 -11.05 7.57 2.06
N ALA A 28 -10.86 8.36 1.00
CA ALA A 28 -10.94 7.89 -0.38
C ALA A 28 -9.69 7.13 -0.86
N ALA A 29 -8.55 7.25 -0.15
CA ALA A 29 -7.28 6.68 -0.61
C ALA A 29 -7.30 5.14 -0.62
N TYR A 30 -7.88 4.51 0.41
CA TYR A 30 -8.01 3.05 0.49
C TYR A 30 -8.78 2.46 -0.71
N PRO A 31 -10.03 2.87 -1.01
CA PRO A 31 -10.77 2.29 -2.13
C PRO A 31 -10.14 2.64 -3.50
N VAL A 32 -9.55 3.83 -3.66
CA VAL A 32 -8.85 4.21 -4.90
C VAL A 32 -7.62 3.32 -5.12
N PHE A 33 -6.83 3.08 -4.07
CA PHE A 33 -5.66 2.22 -4.12
C PHE A 33 -6.01 0.81 -4.61
N PHE A 34 -6.97 0.15 -3.96
CA PHE A 34 -7.34 -1.22 -4.30
C PHE A 34 -8.00 -1.33 -5.67
N ARG A 35 -8.62 -0.27 -6.19
CA ARG A 35 -9.22 -0.26 -7.52
C ARG A 35 -8.18 -0.11 -8.63
N SER A 36 -7.21 0.79 -8.45
CA SER A 36 -6.38 1.29 -9.55
C SER A 36 -4.90 0.88 -9.51
N TYR A 37 -4.33 0.67 -8.32
CA TYR A 37 -2.88 0.45 -8.18
C TYR A 37 -2.54 -0.97 -7.73
N SER A 38 -3.35 -1.56 -6.87
CA SER A 38 -3.18 -2.92 -6.38
C SER A 38 -3.49 -3.95 -7.47
N ARG A 39 -2.51 -4.77 -7.87
CA ARG A 39 -2.70 -5.80 -8.91
C ARG A 39 -3.33 -7.06 -8.31
N LYS A 40 -4.02 -7.84 -9.16
CA LYS A 40 -4.47 -9.18 -8.77
C LYS A 40 -3.29 -10.14 -8.85
N THR A 41 -3.06 -10.88 -7.78
CA THR A 41 -2.07 -11.95 -7.73
C THR A 41 -2.62 -13.23 -8.36
N THR A 42 -1.74 -14.20 -8.59
CA THR A 42 -2.11 -15.52 -9.11
C THR A 42 -3.06 -16.29 -8.19
N SER A 43 -3.05 -15.99 -6.88
CA SER A 43 -3.98 -16.55 -5.90
C SER A 43 -5.36 -15.85 -5.88
N GLY A 44 -5.58 -14.88 -6.76
CA GLY A 44 -6.84 -14.12 -6.86
C GLY A 44 -7.01 -13.03 -5.80
N LYS A 45 -6.04 -12.88 -4.88
CA LYS A 45 -5.98 -11.75 -3.93
C LYS A 45 -5.46 -10.50 -4.63
N ARG A 46 -5.58 -9.36 -3.97
CA ARG A 46 -5.03 -8.08 -4.43
C ARG A 46 -3.83 -7.70 -3.56
N GLU A 47 -2.80 -7.12 -4.17
CA GLU A 47 -1.59 -6.66 -3.48
C GLU A 47 -1.93 -5.64 -2.36
N SER A 48 -1.25 -5.72 -1.22
CA SER A 48 -1.25 -4.69 -0.17
C SER A 48 -0.47 -3.44 -0.61
N TRP A 49 -0.56 -2.36 0.17
CA TRP A 49 0.25 -1.16 -0.05
C TRP A 49 1.76 -1.47 0.05
N SER A 50 2.18 -2.22 1.07
CA SER A 50 3.56 -2.68 1.24
C SER A 50 4.05 -3.52 0.05
N GLU A 51 3.27 -4.49 -0.42
CA GLU A 51 3.62 -5.34 -1.57
C GLU A 51 3.79 -4.51 -2.86
N VAL A 52 2.92 -3.52 -3.09
CA VAL A 52 3.08 -2.59 -4.23
C VAL A 52 4.34 -1.75 -4.09
N GLY A 53 4.64 -1.26 -2.87
CA GLY A 53 5.85 -0.50 -2.57
C GLY A 53 7.12 -1.30 -2.85
N GLU A 54 7.21 -2.52 -2.33
CA GLU A 54 8.34 -3.43 -2.55
C GLU A 54 8.55 -3.74 -4.04
N ARG A 55 7.46 -4.04 -4.76
CA ARG A 55 7.54 -4.28 -6.21
C ARG A 55 8.06 -3.06 -6.98
N ASN A 56 7.60 -1.86 -6.61
CA ASN A 56 8.06 -0.63 -7.26
C ASN A 56 9.53 -0.34 -6.93
N LEU A 57 9.93 -0.50 -5.66
CA LEU A 57 11.32 -0.30 -5.23
C LEU A 57 12.27 -1.27 -5.93
N SER A 58 11.88 -2.54 -6.05
CA SER A 58 12.64 -3.55 -6.80
C SER A 58 12.81 -3.16 -8.27
N GLY A 59 11.75 -2.71 -8.94
CA GLY A 59 11.83 -2.25 -10.32
C GLY A 59 12.69 -0.98 -10.50
N LEU A 60 12.64 -0.06 -9.54
CA LEU A 60 13.49 1.13 -9.53
C LEU A 60 14.97 0.78 -9.32
N LYS A 61 15.27 -0.18 -8.42
CA LYS A 61 16.63 -0.72 -8.23
C LYS A 61 17.20 -1.23 -9.54
N GLU A 62 16.44 -2.08 -10.24
CA GLU A 62 16.88 -2.72 -11.48
C GLU A 62 17.07 -1.71 -12.61
N LEU A 63 16.06 -0.86 -12.86
CA LEU A 63 16.09 0.08 -13.97
C LEU A 63 17.06 1.24 -13.75
N GLY A 64 17.12 1.74 -12.51
CA GLY A 64 17.98 2.86 -12.10
C GLY A 64 19.41 2.47 -11.76
N LYS A 65 19.70 1.17 -11.65
CA LYS A 65 20.99 0.63 -11.18
C LYS A 65 21.39 1.22 -9.81
N LEU A 66 20.42 1.33 -8.91
CA LEU A 66 20.61 1.95 -7.61
C LEU A 66 21.56 1.11 -6.75
N SER A 67 22.45 1.80 -6.03
CA SER A 67 23.33 1.17 -5.05
C SER A 67 22.55 0.78 -3.79
N GLU A 68 23.17 -0.03 -2.93
CA GLU A 68 22.51 -0.42 -1.68
C GLU A 68 22.37 0.78 -0.73
N GLU A 69 23.34 1.70 -0.74
CA GLU A 69 23.30 2.95 0.03
C GLU A 69 22.14 3.85 -0.41
N GLU A 70 21.85 3.92 -1.71
CA GLU A 70 20.72 4.67 -2.25
C GLU A 70 19.38 4.05 -1.85
N LEU A 71 19.30 2.72 -1.77
CA LEU A 71 18.09 2.01 -1.34
C LEU A 71 17.80 2.16 0.15
N ILE A 72 18.83 2.24 0.99
CA ILE A 72 18.67 2.43 2.44
C ILE A 72 17.97 3.76 2.77
N LEU A 73 18.05 4.75 1.88
CA LEU A 73 17.40 6.06 2.05
C LEU A 73 15.91 6.07 1.69
N MET A 74 15.36 4.98 1.13
CA MET A 74 13.95 4.88 0.70
C MET A 74 13.08 4.13 1.71
#